data_AF-A0AAW4YDH4-F1
#
_entry.id   AF-A0AAW4YDH4-F1
#
_cell.length_a   1.000
_cell.length_b   1.000
_cell.length_c   1.000
_cell.angle_alpha   90.00
_cell.angle_beta   90.00
_cell.angle_gamma   90.00
#
_symmetry.space_group_name_H-M   'P 1'
#
loop_
_entity.id
_entity.type
_entity.pdbx_description
1 polymer ?
#
loop_
_entity_poly.entity_id
_entity_poly.type
_entity_poly.pdbx_seq_one_letter_code
_entity_poly.pdbx_strand_id
1 'polypeptide(L)'
;VTAQEIDTKLRRYLQEEYNIYGFNDTNKGRNYGNKSKFSSGFNAGKILFHLNDGSSFSYDLFDTGTGQAESFLKIYNDNKTVETEKFHLDVEISYKDES
;
A
#
# COMPACT_ATOMS: atom_id res chain seq x y z
N VAL A 1 -10.17 13.39 -6.99
CA VAL A 1 -9.04 12.54 -7.45
C VAL A 1 -9.46 11.07 -7.41
N THR A 2 -8.91 10.18 -8.24
CA THR A 2 -9.23 8.74 -8.12
C THR A 2 -8.47 8.14 -6.93
N ALA A 3 -9.08 7.18 -6.24
CA ALA A 3 -8.40 6.45 -5.17
C ALA A 3 -7.16 5.72 -5.70
N GLN A 4 -7.23 5.22 -6.95
CA GLN A 4 -6.11 4.61 -7.67
C GLN A 4 -4.91 5.54 -7.80
N GLU A 5 -5.12 6.81 -8.19
CA GLU A 5 -4.03 7.77 -8.36
C GLU A 5 -3.31 8.02 -7.02
N ILE A 6 -4.09 8.17 -5.94
CA ILE A 6 -3.55 8.39 -4.61
C ILE A 6 -2.82 7.15 -4.08
N ASP A 7 -3.42 5.97 -4.19
CA ASP A 7 -2.81 4.71 -3.74
C ASP A 7 -1.50 4.44 -4.50
N THR A 8 -1.49 4.59 -5.83
CA THR A 8 -0.28 4.38 -6.65
C THR A 8 0.87 5.32 -6.25
N LYS A 9 0.58 6.60 -6.01
CA LYS A 9 1.59 7.56 -5.53
C LYS A 9 2.08 7.23 -4.12
N LEU A 10 1.18 6.82 -3.23
CA LEU A 10 1.53 6.44 -1.86
C LEU A 10 2.39 5.18 -1.83
N ARG A 11 2.03 4.10 -2.53
CA ARG A 11 2.85 2.88 -2.60
C ARG A 11 4.25 3.16 -3.14
N ARG A 12 4.37 4.03 -4.14
CA ARG A 12 5.67 4.48 -4.65
C ARG A 12 6.49 5.19 -3.57
N TYR A 13 5.90 6.15 -2.87
CA TYR A 13 6.55 6.83 -1.75
C TYR A 13 6.98 5.85 -0.66
N LEU A 14 6.10 4.92 -0.27
CA LEU A 14 6.41 3.92 0.75
C LEU A 14 7.55 2.99 0.33
N GLN A 15 7.63 2.65 -0.96
CA GLN A 15 8.73 1.86 -1.50
C GLN A 15 10.06 2.64 -1.49
N GLU A 16 10.02 3.91 -1.89
CA GLU A 16 11.21 4.78 -1.93
C GLU A 16 11.74 5.06 -0.51
N GLU A 17 10.88 5.24 0.50
CA GLU A 17 11.30 5.59 1.87
C GLU A 17 11.51 4.39 2.80
N TYR A 18 10.68 3.35 2.69
CA TYR A 18 10.64 2.23 3.64
C TYR A 18 10.97 0.87 3.01
N ASN A 19 11.17 0.80 1.69
CA ASN A 19 11.50 -0.43 0.97
C ASN A 19 10.45 -1.55 1.17
N ILE A 20 9.15 -1.20 1.18
CA ILE A 20 8.08 -2.13 1.56
C ILE A 20 8.01 -3.39 0.69
N TYR A 21 8.42 -3.33 -0.58
CA TYR A 21 8.45 -4.45 -1.52
C TYR A 21 9.86 -4.96 -1.85
N GLY A 22 10.88 -4.50 -1.11
CA GLY A 22 12.26 -4.91 -1.29
C GLY A 22 12.90 -4.36 -2.55
N PHE A 23 14.21 -4.58 -2.70
CA PHE A 23 14.99 -4.21 -3.89
C PHE A 23 14.83 -2.74 -4.35
N ASN A 24 14.59 -1.79 -3.45
CA ASN A 24 14.73 -0.39 -3.84
C ASN A 24 16.21 -0.09 -4.15
N ASP A 25 16.47 0.77 -5.15
CA ASP A 25 17.83 1.12 -5.59
C ASP A 25 18.52 2.11 -4.63
N THR A 26 18.20 2.04 -3.33
CA THR A 26 18.66 2.99 -2.32
C THR A 26 19.11 2.29 -1.02
N ASN A 27 19.57 3.09 -0.05
CA ASN A 27 19.83 2.61 1.32
C ASN A 27 18.64 2.81 2.26
N LYS A 28 17.57 3.47 1.82
CA LYS A 28 16.39 3.74 2.64
C LYS A 28 15.61 2.45 2.91
N GLY A 29 15.12 2.28 4.14
CA GLY A 29 14.34 1.12 4.55
C GLY A 29 15.13 -0.16 4.85
N ARG A 30 16.46 -0.21 4.62
CA ARG A 30 17.28 -1.40 4.92
C ARG A 30 17.29 -1.78 6.41
N ASN A 31 17.10 -0.81 7.29
CA ASN A 31 17.03 -1.01 8.73
C ASN A 31 15.84 -1.88 9.18
N TYR A 32 14.82 -2.06 8.32
CA TYR A 32 13.70 -2.96 8.60
C TYR A 32 14.00 -4.43 8.24
N GLY A 33 15.17 -4.71 7.66
CA GLY A 33 15.59 -6.07 7.27
C GLY A 33 14.96 -6.55 5.96
N ASN A 34 15.12 -7.85 5.69
CA ASN A 34 14.76 -8.49 4.41
C ASN A 34 14.06 -9.85 4.60
N LYS A 35 13.40 -10.05 5.74
CA LYS A 35 12.83 -11.33 6.17
C LYS A 35 11.50 -11.71 5.50
N SER A 36 10.83 -10.79 4.80
CA SER A 36 9.61 -11.09 4.07
C SER A 36 9.88 -11.81 2.75
N LYS A 37 8.86 -12.44 2.18
CA LYS A 37 8.93 -13.01 0.82
C LYS A 37 9.26 -11.98 -0.27
N PHE A 38 9.07 -10.69 0.02
CA PHE A 38 9.42 -9.57 -0.86
C PHE A 38 10.89 -9.12 -0.68
N SER A 39 11.69 -9.80 0.16
CA SER A 39 13.01 -9.32 0.59
C SER A 39 12.97 -7.93 1.24
N SER A 40 11.91 -7.67 2.02
CA SER A 40 11.74 -6.47 2.83
C SER A 40 11.50 -6.81 4.30
N GLY A 41 11.37 -5.78 5.15
CA GLY A 41 10.97 -5.92 6.54
C GLY A 41 9.47 -6.14 6.76
N PHE A 42 8.67 -6.19 5.69
CA PHE A 42 7.21 -6.07 5.77
C PHE A 42 6.51 -7.13 4.91
N ASN A 43 5.40 -7.68 5.41
CA ASN A 43 4.53 -8.59 4.66
C ASN A 43 3.03 -8.36 4.96
N ALA A 44 2.70 -7.36 5.77
CA ALA A 44 1.33 -7.01 6.10
C ALA A 44 1.18 -5.49 6.17
N GLY A 45 0.07 -4.97 5.66
CA GLY A 45 -0.20 -3.55 5.71
C GLY A 45 -1.46 -3.15 4.96
N LYS A 46 -1.97 -1.97 5.28
CA LYS A 46 -3.20 -1.43 4.70
C LYS A 46 -3.08 0.07 4.51
N ILE A 47 -3.77 0.58 3.50
CA ILE A 47 -4.05 2.01 3.32
C ILE A 47 -5.54 2.19 3.59
N LEU A 48 -5.89 3.05 4.53
CA LEU A 48 -7.25 3.45 4.83
C LEU A 48 -7.49 4.87 4.32
N PHE A 49 -8.42 5.03 3.40
CA PHE A 49 -8.96 6.34 3.01
C PHE A 49 -10.02 6.73 4.02
N HIS A 50 -9.71 7.70 4.88
CA HIS A 50 -10.61 8.18 5.92
C HIS A 50 -11.25 9.49 5.46
N LEU A 51 -12.55 9.45 5.17
CA LEU A 51 -13.30 10.59 4.65
C LEU A 51 -13.83 11.45 5.80
N ASN A 52 -13.98 12.76 5.57
CA ASN A 52 -14.42 13.69 6.61
C ASN A 52 -15.87 13.45 7.09
N ASP A 53 -16.67 12.68 6.35
CA ASP A 53 -18.03 12.28 6.76
C ASP A 53 -18.04 11.07 7.72
N GLY A 54 -16.85 10.59 8.11
CA GLY A 54 -16.66 9.44 9.00
C GLY A 54 -16.71 8.09 8.28
N SER A 55 -16.99 8.06 6.97
CA SER A 55 -16.89 6.83 6.19
C SER A 55 -15.43 6.55 5.82
N SER A 56 -15.14 5.28 5.54
CA SER A 56 -13.79 4.86 5.13
C SER A 56 -13.82 3.64 4.22
N PHE A 57 -12.72 3.44 3.49
CA PHE A 57 -12.47 2.24 2.73
C PHE A 57 -10.96 1.99 2.67
N SER A 58 -10.56 0.73 2.49
CA SER A 58 -9.15 0.34 2.56
C SER A 58 -8.71 -0.55 1.41
N TYR A 59 -7.42 -0.48 1.09
CA TYR A 59 -6.73 -1.43 0.23
C TYR A 59 -5.61 -2.13 1.01
N ASP A 60 -5.42 -3.42 0.74
CA ASP A 60 -4.27 -4.18 1.24
C ASP A 60 -3.02 -3.81 0.43
N LEU A 61 -1.92 -3.53 1.13
CA LEU A 61 -0.64 -3.21 0.53
C LEU A 61 0.07 -4.44 -0.06
N PHE A 62 -0.20 -5.63 0.46
CA PHE A 62 0.53 -6.86 0.14
C PHE A 62 -0.34 -7.94 -0.51
N ASP A 63 -1.62 -7.66 -0.79
CA ASP A 63 -2.46 -8.52 -1.62
C ASP A 63 -1.97 -8.52 -3.07
N THR A 64 -1.56 -9.69 -3.53
CA THR A 64 -1.09 -9.92 -4.90
C THR A 64 -2.17 -10.51 -5.80
N GLY A 65 -3.41 -10.70 -5.32
CA GLY A 65 -4.44 -11.45 -6.03
C GLY A 65 -3.91 -12.84 -6.43
N THR A 66 -4.09 -13.21 -7.70
CA THR A 66 -3.51 -14.44 -8.28
C THR A 66 -2.03 -14.32 -8.68
N GLY A 67 -1.38 -13.20 -8.41
CA GLY A 67 -0.02 -12.87 -8.83
C GLY A 67 0.07 -12.19 -10.21
N GLN A 68 -1.05 -12.11 -10.95
CA GLN A 68 -1.12 -11.41 -12.23
C GLN A 68 -1.61 -9.97 -12.05
N ALA A 69 -1.06 -9.03 -12.84
CA ALA A 69 -1.42 -7.61 -12.76
C ALA A 69 -2.91 -7.35 -12.95
N GLU A 70 -3.53 -8.05 -13.90
CA GLU A 70 -4.97 -7.97 -14.11
C GLU A 70 -5.77 -8.36 -12.85
N SER A 71 -5.26 -9.28 -12.02
CA SER A 71 -5.95 -9.72 -10.81
C SER A 71 -5.88 -8.66 -9.70
N PHE A 72 -4.70 -8.15 -9.39
CA PHE A 72 -4.56 -7.21 -8.26
C PHE A 72 -4.97 -5.78 -8.60
N LEU A 73 -5.01 -5.40 -9.88
CA LEU A 73 -5.52 -4.09 -10.31
C LEU A 73 -7.04 -4.03 -10.43
N LYS A 74 -7.76 -5.17 -10.37
CA LYS A 74 -9.24 -5.22 -10.40
C LYS A 74 -9.91 -4.42 -9.28
N ILE A 75 -9.20 -4.16 -8.17
CA ILE A 75 -9.68 -3.33 -7.06
C ILE A 75 -10.03 -1.90 -7.47
N TYR A 76 -9.53 -1.42 -8.62
CA TYR A 76 -9.80 -0.08 -9.15
C TYR A 76 -10.89 -0.03 -10.23
N ASN A 77 -11.53 -1.15 -10.56
CA ASN A 77 -12.56 -1.19 -11.60
C ASN A 77 -13.81 -0.36 -11.26
N ASP A 78 -14.01 -0.04 -9.98
CA ASP A 78 -15.09 0.84 -9.52
C ASP A 78 -14.85 2.33 -9.87
N ASN A 79 -13.65 2.68 -10.35
CA ASN A 79 -13.21 4.04 -10.63
C ASN A 79 -13.53 5.01 -9.46
N LYS A 80 -13.37 4.53 -8.23
CA LYS A 80 -13.72 5.28 -7.03
C LYS A 80 -12.97 6.60 -6.96
N THR A 81 -13.70 7.66 -6.62
CA THR A 81 -13.15 9.01 -6.45
C THR A 81 -13.34 9.51 -5.03
N VAL A 82 -12.44 10.40 -4.61
CA VAL A 82 -12.53 11.13 -3.34
C VAL A 82 -12.36 12.62 -3.60
N GLU A 83 -13.02 13.44 -2.78
CA GLU A 83 -12.87 14.90 -2.79
C GLU A 83 -11.55 15.27 -2.11
N THR A 84 -10.65 15.93 -2.84
CA THR A 84 -9.23 16.07 -2.46
C THR A 84 -9.02 16.76 -1.11
N GLU A 85 -9.91 17.68 -0.73
CA GLU A 85 -9.82 18.47 0.51
C GLU A 85 -10.53 17.80 1.70
N LYS A 86 -11.18 16.65 1.48
CA LYS A 86 -12.07 16.02 2.48
C LYS A 86 -11.71 14.58 2.82
N PHE A 87 -10.43 14.25 2.78
CA PHE A 87 -9.93 12.96 3.26
C PHE A 87 -8.50 13.05 3.77
N HIS A 88 -8.11 12.07 4.58
CA HIS A 88 -6.72 11.76 4.89
C HIS A 88 -6.45 10.26 4.72
N LEU A 89 -5.17 9.88 4.77
CA LEU A 89 -4.73 8.49 4.65
C LEU A 89 -4.17 8.02 5.99
N ASP A 90 -4.72 6.95 6.53
CA ASP A 90 -4.11 6.21 7.63
C ASP A 90 -3.40 4.98 7.05
N VAL A 91 -2.11 4.83 7.37
CA VAL A 91 -1.25 3.78 6.77
C VAL A 91 -0.63 2.94 7.87
N GLU A 92 -0.79 1.62 7.75
CA GLU A 92 -0.14 0.65 8.63
C GLU A 92 0.74 -0.27 7.78
N ILE A 93 2.01 -0.43 8.16
CA ILE A 93 2.93 -1.42 7.59
C ILE A 93 3.60 -2.18 8.73
N SER A 94 3.66 -3.50 8.63
CA SER A 94 4.16 -4.38 9.67
C SER A 94 4.69 -5.69 9.10
N TYR A 95 5.26 -6.49 10.00
CA TYR A 95 5.58 -7.88 9.73
C TYR A 95 4.72 -8.78 10.62
N LYS A 96 4.13 -9.81 10.03
CA LYS A 96 3.46 -10.90 10.75
C LYS A 96 4.20 -12.19 10.43
N ASP A 97 4.57 -12.95 11.46
CA ASP A 97 5.13 -14.28 11.26
C ASP A 97 4.08 -15.14 10.52
N GLU A 98 4.48 -15.79 9.42
CA GLU A 98 3.62 -16.72 8.70
C GLU A 98 3.57 -18.02 9.52
N SER A 99 2.39 -18.30 10.11
CA SER A 99 2.09 -19.49 10.91
C SER A 99 1.84 -20.72 10.06
#